data_AF-A0A5C3NT38-F1
#
_entry.id   AF-A0A5C3NT38-F1
#
_cell.length_a   1.000
_cell.length_b   1.000
_cell.length_c   1.000
_cell.angle_alpha   90.00
_cell.angle_beta   90.00
_cell.angle_gamma   90.00
#
_symmetry.space_group_name_H-M   'P 1'
#
loop_
_entity.id
_entity.type
_entity.pdbx_description
1 polymer ?
#
loop_
_entity_poly.entity_id
_entity_poly.type
_entity_poly.pdbx_seq_one_letter_code
_entity_poly.pdbx_strand_id
1 'polypeptide(L)'
;MAQNAADLFWQPGDKGAYPDRADHIEQGAIYKPEYLEYISSTIATLDKELFELSQDIHDHPELRFEERHAHDVLTGFVEKQGFNVTRHHLLETAWVATYTHGNGGRTLGVNSEMDALPGIGHACGHNLIATAGVAVACAVKAALQRFDISGRVVLLGTPAEEGGGGKLILLDKGAYEGMDACVMCHPAPGPPHSLSLSSCLALQRITVEYRGHTAHAALSPWDSVAREASWNSDSTRLARRVPETRLSSWSRRGGRVGARELDDVI
;
A
#
# COMPACT_ATOMS: atom_id res chain seq x y z
N MET A 1 34.50 -18.63 -0.29
CA MET A 1 34.81 -17.47 0.58
C MET A 1 33.49 -16.87 0.99
N ALA A 2 33.26 -16.68 2.29
CA ALA A 2 32.01 -16.13 2.80
C ALA A 2 31.84 -14.70 2.27
N GLN A 3 30.74 -14.43 1.56
CA GLN A 3 30.35 -13.06 1.22
C GLN A 3 30.07 -12.33 2.52
N ASN A 4 30.68 -11.15 2.71
CA ASN A 4 30.46 -10.34 3.90
C ASN A 4 28.98 -9.90 3.89
N ALA A 5 28.33 -9.89 5.06
CA ALA A 5 26.93 -9.46 5.18
C ALA A 5 26.69 -8.01 4.70
N ALA A 6 27.75 -7.22 4.56
CA ALA A 6 27.73 -5.88 3.98
C ALA A 6 27.47 -5.86 2.47
N ASP A 7 27.72 -6.96 1.75
CA ASP A 7 27.50 -7.07 0.29
C ASP A 7 26.07 -7.53 -0.07
N LEU A 8 25.23 -7.83 0.93
CA LEU A 8 23.87 -8.38 0.76
C LEU A 8 22.77 -7.32 0.74
N PHE A 9 23.04 -6.11 1.25
CA PHE A 9 22.06 -5.04 1.34
C PHE A 9 22.61 -3.78 0.68
N TRP A 10 21.88 -3.29 -0.33
CA TRP A 10 22.21 -2.05 -1.00
C TRP A 10 22.12 -0.85 -0.04
N GLN A 11 23.11 0.04 -0.11
CA GLN A 11 23.15 1.31 0.62
C GLN A 11 23.17 2.51 -0.33
N PRO A 12 22.63 3.68 0.07
CA PRO A 12 22.63 4.91 -0.75
C PRO A 12 24.01 5.42 -1.21
N GLY A 13 25.12 4.86 -0.70
CA GLY A 13 26.49 5.17 -1.09
C GLY A 13 27.15 4.13 -2.01
N ASP A 14 26.47 3.03 -2.33
CA ASP A 14 27.05 1.94 -3.10
C ASP A 14 27.29 2.36 -4.55
N LYS A 15 28.55 2.25 -4.99
CA LYS A 15 28.97 2.54 -6.36
C LYS A 15 29.15 1.22 -7.11
N GLY A 16 28.23 0.92 -8.03
CA GLY A 16 28.28 -0.26 -8.90
C GLY A 16 27.65 0.03 -10.26
N ALA A 17 28.04 -0.73 -11.29
CA ALA A 17 27.31 -0.76 -12.55
C ALA A 17 26.02 -1.56 -12.32
N TYR A 18 24.89 -0.87 -12.32
CA TYR A 18 23.59 -1.50 -12.26
C TYR A 18 23.19 -1.87 -13.69
N PRO A 19 22.86 -3.14 -13.97
CA PRO A 19 22.49 -3.53 -15.32
C PRO A 19 21.24 -2.74 -15.75
N ASP A 20 21.38 -1.97 -16.82
CA ASP A 20 20.27 -1.28 -17.47
C ASP A 20 19.42 -2.33 -18.18
N ARG A 21 18.46 -2.92 -17.47
CA ARG A 21 17.73 -4.14 -17.90
C ARG A 21 17.03 -4.04 -19.26
N ALA A 22 16.95 -2.88 -19.91
CA ALA A 22 16.49 -2.77 -21.29
C ALA A 22 17.37 -3.60 -22.26
N ASP A 23 18.65 -3.83 -21.93
CA ASP A 23 19.61 -4.57 -22.74
C ASP A 23 19.50 -6.11 -22.63
N HIS A 24 18.64 -6.63 -21.75
CA HIS A 24 18.54 -8.06 -21.43
C HIS A 24 17.15 -8.68 -21.66
N ILE A 25 16.20 -7.94 -22.24
CA ILE A 25 14.88 -8.49 -22.58
C ILE A 25 14.90 -8.99 -24.03
N GLU A 26 14.90 -10.31 -24.19
CA GLU A 26 14.81 -10.93 -25.52
C GLU A 26 13.49 -10.51 -26.20
N GLN A 27 13.61 -9.98 -27.42
CA GLN A 27 12.44 -9.64 -28.24
C GLN A 27 11.61 -10.90 -28.52
N GLY A 28 10.30 -10.83 -28.34
CA GLY A 28 9.44 -12.01 -28.46
C GLY A 28 7.95 -11.68 -28.39
N ALA A 29 7.11 -12.72 -28.25
CA ALA A 29 5.65 -12.57 -28.25
C ALA A 29 5.11 -11.66 -27.12
N ILE A 30 5.88 -11.48 -26.05
CA ILE A 30 5.48 -10.73 -24.84
C ILE A 30 6.08 -9.31 -24.84
N TYR A 31 7.36 -9.18 -25.17
CA TYR A 31 8.06 -7.89 -25.19
C TYR A 31 8.11 -7.31 -26.60
N LYS A 32 7.49 -6.15 -26.77
CA LYS A 32 7.57 -5.36 -28.00
C LYS A 32 8.16 -3.98 -27.69
N PRO A 33 9.32 -3.61 -28.26
CA PRO A 33 10.01 -2.37 -27.94
C PRO A 33 9.17 -1.13 -28.29
N GLU A 34 8.36 -1.19 -29.36
CA GLU A 34 7.48 -0.09 -29.75
C GLU A 34 6.40 0.22 -28.70
N TYR A 35 5.94 -0.79 -27.94
CA TYR A 35 5.01 -0.57 -26.83
C TYR A 35 5.72 0.11 -25.67
N LEU A 36 6.93 -0.33 -25.33
CA LEU A 36 7.71 0.25 -24.23
C LEU A 36 8.10 1.71 -24.52
N GLU A 37 8.52 2.01 -25.75
CA GLU A 37 8.88 3.37 -26.17
C GLU A 37 7.67 4.31 -26.10
N TYR A 38 6.50 3.84 -26.55
CA TYR A 38 5.28 4.63 -26.49
C TYR A 38 4.77 4.86 -25.06
N ILE A 39 4.85 3.83 -24.20
CA ILE A 39 4.53 3.95 -22.77
C ILE A 39 5.46 4.96 -22.10
N SER A 40 6.78 4.82 -22.31
CA SER A 40 7.79 5.69 -21.71
C SER A 40 7.63 7.14 -22.14
N SER A 41 7.40 7.38 -23.44
CA SER A 41 7.16 8.73 -23.96
C SER A 41 5.86 9.34 -23.42
N THR A 42 4.79 8.55 -23.30
CA THR A 42 3.53 9.00 -22.69
C THR A 42 3.75 9.45 -21.25
N ILE A 43 4.43 8.64 -20.43
CA ILE A 43 4.73 9.00 -19.04
C ILE A 43 5.59 10.26 -18.98
N ALA A 44 6.59 10.39 -19.85
CA ALA A 44 7.44 11.57 -19.92
C ALA A 44 6.65 12.86 -20.23
N THR A 45 5.57 12.78 -21.02
CA THR A 45 4.70 13.96 -21.25
C THR A 45 3.92 14.41 -20.01
N LEU A 46 3.68 13.50 -19.06
CA LEU A 46 2.94 13.76 -17.82
C LEU A 46 3.86 14.05 -16.62
N ASP A 47 5.18 13.96 -16.80
CA ASP A 47 6.18 13.98 -15.72
C ASP A 47 5.99 15.16 -14.76
N LYS A 48 5.88 16.38 -15.30
CA LYS A 48 5.70 17.59 -14.49
C LYS A 48 4.42 17.53 -13.66
N GLU A 49 3.29 17.17 -14.26
CA GLU A 49 2.00 17.14 -13.57
C GLU A 49 1.95 16.02 -12.52
N LEU A 50 2.54 14.86 -12.82
CA LEU A 50 2.66 13.76 -11.86
C LEU A 50 3.58 14.12 -10.68
N PHE A 51 4.65 14.85 -10.94
CA PHE A 51 5.56 15.35 -9.90
C PHE A 51 4.88 16.38 -8.99
N GLU A 52 4.12 17.31 -9.56
CA GLU A 52 3.31 18.27 -8.81
C GLU A 52 2.23 17.57 -7.96
N LEU A 53 1.54 16.58 -8.54
CA LEU A 53 0.56 15.76 -7.82
C LEU A 53 1.19 14.98 -6.66
N SER A 54 2.37 14.40 -6.87
CA SER A 54 3.08 13.64 -5.83
C SER A 54 3.52 14.54 -4.68
N GLN A 55 4.03 15.73 -4.98
CA GLN A 55 4.43 16.71 -3.95
C GLN A 55 3.22 17.21 -3.18
N ASP A 56 2.12 17.52 -3.85
CA ASP A 56 0.91 18.00 -3.19
C ASP A 56 0.36 16.97 -2.20
N ILE A 57 0.33 15.68 -2.56
CA ILE A 57 -0.05 14.60 -1.64
C ILE A 57 0.97 14.49 -0.50
N HIS A 58 2.28 14.56 -0.82
CA HIS A 58 3.34 14.49 0.18
C HIS A 58 3.24 15.59 1.24
N ASP A 59 2.91 16.82 0.82
CA ASP A 59 2.83 18.01 1.67
C ASP A 59 1.54 18.04 2.52
N HIS A 60 0.54 17.22 2.19
CA HIS A 60 -0.72 17.08 2.91
C HIS A 60 -0.91 15.64 3.43
N PRO A 61 -0.08 15.18 4.40
CA PRO A 61 -0.17 13.82 4.90
C PRO A 61 -1.47 13.61 5.69
N GLU A 62 -2.28 12.65 5.26
CA GLU A 62 -3.54 12.28 5.88
C GLU A 62 -3.51 10.84 6.37
N LEU A 63 -4.11 10.57 7.52
CA LEU A 63 -4.07 9.24 8.13
C LEU A 63 -5.05 8.29 7.44
N ARG A 64 -4.86 7.00 7.73
CA ARG A 64 -5.77 5.92 7.31
C ARG A 64 -7.25 6.29 7.49
N PHE A 65 -8.04 6.11 6.43
CA PHE A 65 -9.46 6.47 6.31
C PHE A 65 -9.80 7.97 6.40
N GLU A 66 -8.80 8.84 6.45
CA GLU A 66 -8.96 10.30 6.50
C GLU A 66 -8.31 10.99 5.28
N GLU A 67 -7.95 10.22 4.24
CA GLU A 67 -7.23 10.64 3.02
C GLU A 67 -8.09 11.48 2.05
N ARG A 68 -8.70 12.57 2.54
CA ARG A 68 -9.67 13.40 1.82
C ARG A 68 -9.03 14.28 0.74
N HIS A 69 -7.96 14.99 1.10
CA HIS A 69 -7.19 15.80 0.16
C HIS A 69 -6.60 14.91 -0.93
N ALA A 70 -5.93 13.82 -0.55
CA ALA A 70 -5.36 12.88 -1.51
C ALA A 70 -6.43 12.29 -2.43
N HIS A 71 -7.59 11.88 -1.89
CA HIS A 71 -8.74 11.44 -2.68
C HIS A 71 -9.16 12.50 -3.72
N ASP A 72 -9.36 13.74 -3.31
CA ASP A 72 -9.91 14.78 -4.17
C ASP A 72 -8.95 15.18 -5.29
N VAL A 73 -7.65 15.28 -5.01
CA VAL A 73 -6.63 15.64 -6.00
C VAL A 73 -6.37 14.50 -6.99
N LEU A 74 -6.33 13.24 -6.51
CA LEU A 74 -6.15 12.07 -7.38
C LEU A 74 -7.35 11.87 -8.31
N THR A 75 -8.57 11.90 -7.76
CA THR A 75 -9.79 11.73 -8.56
C THR A 75 -9.95 12.87 -9.55
N GLY A 76 -9.71 14.12 -9.14
CA GLY A 76 -9.75 15.28 -10.03
C GLY A 76 -8.69 15.23 -11.14
N PHE A 77 -7.48 14.73 -10.85
CA PHE A 77 -6.44 14.54 -11.86
C PHE A 77 -6.87 13.48 -12.88
N VAL A 78 -7.31 12.31 -12.42
CA VAL A 78 -7.65 11.17 -13.28
C VAL A 78 -8.90 11.45 -14.13
N GLU A 79 -9.87 12.22 -13.62
CA GLU A 79 -11.00 12.76 -14.40
C GLU A 79 -10.53 13.64 -15.56
N LYS A 80 -9.56 14.54 -15.34
CA LYS A 80 -8.97 15.38 -16.40
C LYS A 80 -8.25 14.54 -17.46
N GLN A 81 -7.66 13.43 -17.06
CA GLN A 81 -7.07 12.46 -17.98
C GLN A 81 -8.13 11.64 -18.75
N GLY A 82 -9.43 11.89 -18.55
CA GLY A 82 -10.53 11.32 -19.32
C GLY A 82 -10.88 9.89 -18.92
N PHE A 83 -10.75 9.54 -17.64
CA PHE A 83 -11.28 8.31 -17.07
C PHE A 83 -12.70 8.53 -16.55
N ASN A 84 -13.50 7.47 -16.51
CA ASN A 84 -14.75 7.47 -15.78
C ASN A 84 -14.47 7.15 -14.31
N VAL A 85 -14.60 8.16 -13.44
CA VAL A 85 -14.26 8.07 -12.02
C VAL A 85 -15.52 7.96 -11.17
N THR A 86 -15.54 6.97 -10.30
CA THR A 86 -16.48 6.85 -9.19
C THR A 86 -15.74 7.18 -7.90
N ARG A 87 -15.96 8.39 -7.40
CA ARG A 87 -15.49 8.85 -6.09
C ARG A 87 -16.23 8.11 -4.97
N HIS A 88 -15.62 8.02 -3.78
CA HIS A 88 -16.22 7.36 -2.60
C HIS A 88 -16.72 5.93 -2.90
N HIS A 89 -15.93 5.16 -3.64
CA HIS A 89 -16.28 3.81 -4.07
C HIS A 89 -16.09 2.81 -2.93
N LEU A 90 -17.20 2.31 -2.37
CA LEU A 90 -17.26 1.25 -1.33
C LEU A 90 -16.72 1.65 0.07
N LEU A 91 -15.85 2.66 0.14
CA LEU A 91 -15.35 3.34 1.34
C LEU A 91 -15.32 4.86 1.10
N GLU A 92 -15.29 5.66 2.18
CA GLU A 92 -15.33 7.13 2.10
C GLU A 92 -14.15 7.70 1.32
N THR A 93 -12.93 7.18 1.48
CA THR A 93 -11.74 7.71 0.78
C THR A 93 -11.27 6.82 -0.36
N ALA A 94 -11.94 5.69 -0.62
CA ALA A 94 -11.67 4.86 -1.78
C ALA A 94 -12.34 5.42 -3.04
N TRP A 95 -11.77 5.13 -4.20
CA TRP A 95 -12.30 5.56 -5.49
C TRP A 95 -11.88 4.58 -6.58
N VAL A 96 -12.62 4.56 -7.68
CA VAL A 96 -12.27 3.74 -8.85
C VAL A 96 -12.36 4.58 -10.11
N ALA A 97 -11.34 4.49 -10.95
CA ALA A 97 -11.29 5.11 -12.26
C ALA A 97 -11.15 4.06 -13.34
N THR A 98 -11.96 4.16 -14.38
CA THR A 98 -12.05 3.14 -15.42
C THR A 98 -11.93 3.74 -16.80
N TYR A 99 -11.22 3.04 -17.67
CA TYR A 99 -11.17 3.35 -19.10
C TYR A 99 -11.26 2.05 -19.90
N THR A 100 -12.12 2.04 -20.92
CA THR A 100 -12.33 0.88 -21.82
C THR A 100 -12.08 1.33 -23.25
N HIS A 101 -11.29 0.55 -23.99
CA HIS A 101 -11.10 0.71 -25.43
C HIS A 101 -11.70 -0.50 -26.15
N GLY A 102 -12.44 -0.26 -27.23
CA GLY A 102 -13.07 -1.32 -28.01
C GLY A 102 -14.14 -2.14 -27.25
N ASN A 103 -14.41 -3.35 -27.75
CA ASN A 103 -15.41 -4.26 -27.19
C ASN A 103 -14.75 -5.55 -26.72
N GLY A 104 -14.84 -5.86 -25.42
CA GLY A 104 -14.19 -7.02 -24.81
C GLY A 104 -12.71 -6.80 -24.51
N GLY A 105 -11.97 -7.89 -24.33
CA GLY A 105 -10.56 -7.86 -23.95
C GLY A 105 -10.33 -8.10 -22.46
N ARG A 106 -9.06 -7.96 -22.04
CA ARG A 106 -8.64 -8.18 -20.65
C ARG A 106 -8.74 -6.89 -19.83
N THR A 107 -9.02 -7.05 -18.54
CA THR A 107 -9.09 -5.96 -17.56
C THR A 107 -7.85 -5.98 -16.68
N LEU A 108 -7.03 -4.92 -16.78
CA LEU A 108 -5.90 -4.70 -15.89
C LEU A 108 -6.30 -3.77 -14.74
N GLY A 109 -6.22 -4.27 -13.51
CA GLY A 109 -6.30 -3.50 -12.27
C GLY A 109 -4.96 -2.88 -11.87
N VAL A 110 -4.99 -1.68 -11.30
CA VAL A 110 -3.83 -0.99 -10.74
C VAL A 110 -4.22 -0.42 -9.39
N ASN A 111 -3.49 -0.75 -8.32
CA ASN A 111 -3.73 -0.18 -7.00
C ASN A 111 -2.95 1.13 -6.81
N SER A 112 -3.56 2.07 -6.09
CA SER A 112 -3.03 3.40 -5.78
C SER A 112 -3.30 3.67 -4.29
N GLU A 113 -2.25 3.60 -3.47
CA GLU A 113 -2.33 3.82 -2.01
C GLU A 113 -2.02 5.25 -1.67
N MET A 114 -2.68 5.81 -0.64
CA MET A 114 -2.59 7.25 -0.35
C MET A 114 -2.57 7.63 1.13
N ASP A 115 -2.54 6.68 2.07
CA ASP A 115 -2.45 7.01 3.50
C ASP A 115 -1.04 7.36 3.95
N ALA A 116 -0.94 8.23 4.96
CA ALA A 116 0.29 8.62 5.62
C ALA A 116 0.40 8.01 7.03
N LEU A 117 1.60 8.07 7.58
CA LEU A 117 1.92 7.56 8.92
C LEU A 117 1.83 8.65 10.00
N PRO A 118 1.33 8.32 11.21
CA PRO A 118 1.23 9.28 12.31
C PRO A 118 2.59 9.91 12.69
N GLY A 119 2.65 11.24 12.59
CA GLY A 119 3.79 12.04 13.05
C GLY A 119 5.03 12.02 12.14
N ILE A 120 5.03 11.22 11.06
CA ILE A 120 6.17 11.12 10.12
C ILE A 120 5.77 11.27 8.65
N GLY A 121 4.48 11.48 8.36
CA GLY A 121 3.99 11.74 6.99
C GLY A 121 4.11 10.52 6.08
N HIS A 122 4.35 10.74 4.79
CA HIS A 122 4.50 9.68 3.78
C HIS A 122 5.86 8.99 3.84
N ALA A 123 6.32 8.60 5.03
CA ALA A 123 7.60 7.89 5.20
C ALA A 123 7.62 6.51 4.52
N CYS A 124 6.46 5.91 4.27
CA CYS A 124 6.32 4.67 3.49
C CYS A 124 6.26 4.93 1.96
N GLY A 125 6.18 6.20 1.55
CA GLY A 125 6.18 6.62 0.14
C GLY A 125 4.85 6.44 -0.58
N HIS A 126 3.70 6.46 0.12
CA HIS A 126 2.39 6.23 -0.51
C HIS A 126 2.03 7.33 -1.53
N ASN A 127 2.55 8.56 -1.40
CA ASN A 127 2.45 9.56 -2.47
C ASN A 127 3.08 9.09 -3.81
N LEU A 128 4.18 8.33 -3.74
CA LEU A 128 4.81 7.72 -4.92
C LEU A 128 4.01 6.53 -5.45
N ILE A 129 3.44 5.71 -4.56
CA ILE A 129 2.55 4.60 -4.95
C ILE A 129 1.33 5.14 -5.68
N ALA A 130 0.71 6.18 -5.12
CA ALA A 130 -0.46 6.82 -5.68
C ALA A 130 -0.20 7.27 -7.13
N THR A 131 0.86 8.07 -7.30
CA THR A 131 1.23 8.67 -8.59
C THR A 131 1.78 7.67 -9.59
N ALA A 132 2.50 6.63 -9.16
CA ALA A 132 2.91 5.52 -10.03
C ALA A 132 1.68 4.77 -10.58
N GLY A 133 0.66 4.52 -9.75
CA GLY A 133 -0.60 3.92 -10.20
C GLY A 133 -1.31 4.76 -11.26
N VAL A 134 -1.37 6.08 -11.05
CA VAL A 134 -1.92 7.04 -12.03
C VAL A 134 -1.13 7.00 -13.34
N ALA A 135 0.21 7.01 -13.27
CA ALA A 135 1.06 6.97 -14.45
C ALA A 135 0.86 5.69 -15.27
N VAL A 136 0.82 4.53 -14.60
CA VAL A 136 0.55 3.23 -15.25
C VAL A 136 -0.83 3.24 -15.93
N ALA A 137 -1.86 3.73 -15.24
CA ALA A 137 -3.21 3.78 -15.81
C ALA A 137 -3.26 4.65 -17.07
N CYS A 138 -2.66 5.85 -17.03
CA CYS A 138 -2.60 6.76 -18.17
C CYS A 138 -1.81 6.16 -19.34
N ALA A 139 -0.67 5.53 -19.07
CA ALA A 139 0.15 4.90 -20.10
C ALA A 139 -0.55 3.69 -20.75
N VAL A 140 -1.22 2.86 -19.96
CA VAL A 140 -2.03 1.74 -20.48
C VAL A 140 -3.18 2.26 -21.33
N LYS A 141 -3.92 3.27 -20.86
CA LYS A 141 -4.97 3.93 -21.64
C LYS A 141 -4.44 4.41 -23.00
N ALA A 142 -3.32 5.13 -23.02
CA ALA A 142 -2.72 5.62 -24.25
C ALA A 142 -2.31 4.47 -25.18
N ALA A 143 -1.70 3.41 -24.65
CA ALA A 143 -1.30 2.25 -25.43
C ALA A 143 -2.50 1.51 -26.03
N LEU A 144 -3.59 1.33 -25.27
CA LEU A 144 -4.83 0.74 -25.79
C LEU A 144 -5.37 1.52 -27.00
N GLN A 145 -5.36 2.86 -26.91
CA GLN A 145 -5.80 3.74 -28.00
C GLN A 145 -4.87 3.69 -29.21
N ARG A 146 -3.55 3.80 -28.98
CA ARG A 146 -2.56 3.93 -30.04
C ARG A 146 -2.44 2.68 -30.92
N PHE A 147 -2.54 1.51 -30.29
CA PHE A 147 -2.36 0.21 -30.92
C PHE A 147 -3.67 -0.53 -31.17
N ASP A 148 -4.81 0.14 -30.94
CA ASP A 148 -6.16 -0.39 -31.13
C ASP A 148 -6.40 -1.74 -30.42
N ILE A 149 -5.96 -1.81 -29.17
CA ILE A 149 -6.08 -3.02 -28.34
C ILE A 149 -7.37 -2.94 -27.56
N SER A 150 -8.32 -3.85 -27.83
CA SER A 150 -9.54 -3.95 -27.01
C SER A 150 -9.20 -4.42 -25.59
N GLY A 151 -9.64 -3.68 -24.59
CA GLY A 151 -9.34 -3.97 -23.19
C GLY A 151 -9.78 -2.86 -22.26
N ARG A 152 -9.54 -3.10 -20.96
CA ARG A 152 -9.95 -2.19 -19.89
C ARG A 152 -8.82 -2.01 -18.90
N VAL A 153 -8.67 -0.78 -18.42
CA VAL A 153 -7.83 -0.47 -17.26
C VAL A 153 -8.70 0.07 -16.13
N VAL A 154 -8.45 -0.41 -14.92
CA VAL A 154 -9.12 -0.01 -13.69
C VAL A 154 -8.06 0.44 -12.70
N LEU A 155 -8.06 1.72 -12.37
CA LEU A 155 -7.24 2.29 -11.32
C LEU A 155 -8.08 2.37 -10.05
N LEU A 156 -7.64 1.70 -9.00
CA LEU A 156 -8.34 1.61 -7.73
C LEU A 156 -7.54 2.37 -6.66
N GLY A 157 -8.14 3.43 -6.13
CA GLY A 157 -7.65 4.15 -4.96
C GLY A 157 -7.97 3.37 -3.69
N THR A 158 -6.94 2.89 -3.00
CA THR A 158 -7.07 2.00 -1.85
C THR A 158 -6.59 2.71 -0.57
N PRO A 159 -7.48 2.98 0.38
CA PRO A 159 -7.12 3.67 1.62
C PRO A 159 -6.50 2.72 2.63
N ALA A 160 -5.91 3.31 3.67
CA ALA A 160 -5.63 2.63 4.93
C ALA A 160 -4.79 1.34 4.81
N GLU A 161 -3.73 1.35 4.00
CA GLU A 161 -2.76 0.23 3.94
C GLU A 161 -2.12 0.02 5.31
N GLU A 162 -1.77 1.11 6.01
CA GLU A 162 -0.99 1.12 7.26
C GLU A 162 -1.83 0.66 8.46
N GLY A 163 -2.17 -0.62 8.43
CA GLY A 163 -2.88 -1.32 9.47
C GLY A 163 -4.39 -1.09 9.52
N GLY A 164 -4.99 -0.42 8.54
CA GLY A 164 -6.46 -0.33 8.43
C GLY A 164 -7.07 -1.44 7.58
N GLY A 165 -6.30 -2.02 6.66
CA GLY A 165 -6.75 -3.14 5.83
C GLY A 165 -7.74 -2.72 4.74
N GLY A 166 -7.65 -1.49 4.23
CA GLY A 166 -8.64 -0.98 3.27
C GLY A 166 -8.79 -1.85 2.02
N LYS A 167 -7.69 -2.43 1.49
CA LYS A 167 -7.75 -3.41 0.40
C LYS A 167 -8.54 -4.68 0.74
N LEU A 168 -8.45 -5.17 1.97
CA LEU A 168 -9.22 -6.35 2.41
C LEU A 168 -10.71 -6.02 2.40
N ILE A 169 -11.08 -4.85 2.94
CA ILE A 169 -12.46 -4.39 2.95
C ILE A 169 -13.00 -4.18 1.53
N LEU A 170 -12.18 -3.61 0.63
CA LEU A 170 -12.52 -3.45 -0.78
C LEU A 170 -12.66 -4.79 -1.50
N LEU A 171 -11.79 -5.76 -1.21
CA LEU A 171 -11.88 -7.12 -1.73
C LEU A 171 -13.19 -7.79 -1.32
N ASP A 172 -13.53 -7.74 -0.03
CA ASP A 172 -14.78 -8.31 0.49
C ASP A 172 -16.03 -7.64 -0.11
N LYS A 173 -15.93 -6.36 -0.48
CA LYS A 173 -17.00 -5.59 -1.13
C LYS A 173 -17.03 -5.72 -2.65
N GLY A 174 -16.17 -6.55 -3.25
CA GLY A 174 -16.19 -6.84 -4.68
C GLY A 174 -15.45 -5.83 -5.58
N ALA A 175 -14.60 -4.95 -5.02
CA ALA A 175 -13.89 -3.91 -5.79
C ALA A 175 -12.97 -4.47 -6.89
N TYR A 176 -12.52 -5.72 -6.73
CA TYR A 176 -11.60 -6.41 -7.65
C TYR A 176 -12.32 -7.33 -8.65
N GLU A 177 -13.66 -7.44 -8.58
CA GLU A 177 -14.42 -8.29 -9.48
C GLU A 177 -14.23 -7.88 -10.95
N GLY A 178 -13.98 -8.87 -11.81
CA GLY A 178 -13.80 -8.66 -13.25
C GLY A 178 -12.42 -8.17 -13.69
N MET A 179 -11.47 -7.98 -12.76
CA MET A 179 -10.05 -7.78 -13.10
C MET A 179 -9.40 -9.13 -13.44
N ASP A 180 -8.71 -9.22 -14.58
CA ASP A 180 -7.94 -10.42 -14.96
C ASP A 180 -6.56 -10.46 -14.28
N ALA A 181 -6.00 -9.28 -14.00
CA ALA A 181 -4.74 -9.10 -13.28
C ALA A 181 -4.79 -7.79 -12.50
N CYS A 182 -4.06 -7.70 -11.39
CA CYS A 182 -3.93 -6.48 -10.62
C CYS A 182 -2.47 -6.25 -10.23
N VAL A 183 -1.97 -5.03 -10.43
CA VAL A 183 -0.56 -4.68 -10.17
C VAL A 183 -0.46 -3.48 -9.23
N MET A 184 0.69 -3.35 -8.58
CA MET A 184 1.06 -2.23 -7.73
C MET A 184 2.58 -2.08 -7.74
N CYS A 185 3.07 -0.85 -7.61
CA CYS A 185 4.49 -0.58 -7.42
C CYS A 185 4.67 0.08 -6.04
N HIS A 186 5.58 -0.47 -5.22
CA HIS A 186 5.92 0.08 -3.92
C HIS A 186 7.36 0.61 -3.96
N PRO A 187 7.65 1.85 -3.54
CA PRO A 187 9.01 2.34 -3.41
C PRO A 187 9.73 1.55 -2.32
N ALA A 188 10.95 1.09 -2.61
CA ALA A 188 11.76 0.35 -1.66
C ALA A 188 13.21 0.82 -1.75
N PRO A 189 13.99 0.73 -0.65
CA PRO A 189 15.42 0.94 -0.73
C PRO A 189 16.04 -0.13 -1.64
N GLY A 190 16.86 0.31 -2.59
CA GLY A 190 17.51 -0.58 -3.54
C GLY A 190 18.32 0.21 -4.55
N PRO A 191 19.11 -0.49 -5.38
CA PRO A 191 19.86 0.15 -6.44
C PRO A 191 19.02 1.08 -7.32
N PRO A 192 19.58 2.20 -7.79
CA PRO A 192 18.94 3.02 -8.81
C PRO A 192 18.52 2.15 -9.99
N HIS A 193 17.31 2.42 -10.51
CA HIS A 193 16.74 1.70 -11.65
C HIS A 193 16.59 0.19 -11.45
N SER A 194 16.50 -0.29 -10.20
CA SER A 194 16.21 -1.69 -9.91
C SER A 194 14.73 -1.94 -9.62
N LEU A 195 14.28 -3.15 -9.98
CA LEU A 195 12.98 -3.67 -9.58
C LEU A 195 13.14 -5.07 -8.97
N SER A 196 12.29 -5.38 -8.01
CA SER A 196 12.20 -6.71 -7.41
C SER A 196 10.75 -7.13 -7.33
N LEU A 197 10.50 -8.42 -7.60
CA LEU A 197 9.24 -9.05 -7.25
C LEU A 197 9.46 -9.74 -5.91
N SER A 198 8.75 -9.27 -4.88
CA SER A 198 8.79 -9.84 -3.55
C SER A 198 7.42 -10.39 -3.16
N SER A 199 7.41 -11.40 -2.30
CA SER A 199 6.21 -11.82 -1.59
C SER A 199 6.07 -11.06 -0.27
N CYS A 200 4.82 -10.84 0.16
CA CYS A 200 4.52 -10.26 1.46
C CYS A 200 4.35 -11.37 2.51
N LEU A 201 4.65 -11.06 3.78
CA LEU A 201 4.35 -11.94 4.90
C LEU A 201 2.87 -11.81 5.28
N ALA A 202 2.25 -12.93 5.65
CA ALA A 202 0.94 -12.90 6.27
C ALA A 202 1.03 -12.28 7.67
N LEU A 203 0.13 -11.35 7.99
CA LEU A 203 0.09 -10.65 9.27
C LEU A 203 -1.27 -10.82 9.94
N GLN A 204 -1.25 -11.21 11.22
CA GLN A 204 -2.43 -11.24 12.07
C GLN A 204 -2.21 -10.33 13.28
N ARG A 205 -3.12 -9.38 13.49
CA ARG A 205 -3.10 -8.51 14.66
C ARG A 205 -3.97 -9.09 15.76
N ILE A 206 -3.41 -9.26 16.96
CA ILE A 206 -4.13 -9.72 18.14
C ILE A 206 -4.10 -8.62 19.19
N THR A 207 -5.28 -8.26 19.71
CA THR A 207 -5.41 -7.38 20.87
C THR A 207 -5.69 -8.22 22.09
N VAL A 208 -4.85 -8.09 23.12
CA VAL A 208 -5.04 -8.81 24.39
C VAL A 208 -5.40 -7.80 25.47
N GLU A 209 -6.62 -7.93 26.00
CA GLU A 209 -7.08 -7.16 27.15
C GLU A 209 -6.95 -8.00 28.42
N TYR A 210 -6.31 -7.44 29.45
CA TYR A 210 -6.25 -8.05 30.77
C TYR A 210 -7.25 -7.34 31.69
N ARG A 211 -8.19 -8.11 32.24
CA ARG A 211 -9.14 -7.62 33.25
C ARG A 211 -8.76 -8.18 34.61
N GLY A 212 -8.59 -7.28 35.56
CA GLY A 212 -8.26 -7.60 36.95
C GLY A 212 -9.18 -6.87 37.92
N HIS A 213 -9.03 -7.17 39.21
CA HIS A 213 -9.71 -6.46 40.29
C HIS A 213 -8.67 -5.63 41.05
N THR A 214 -8.96 -4.34 41.26
CA THR A 214 -8.08 -3.43 42.00
C THR A 214 -8.16 -3.71 43.49
N ALA A 215 -7.02 -3.71 44.20
CA ALA A 215 -7.01 -3.70 45.66
C ALA A 215 -5.90 -2.78 46.18
N HIS A 216 -5.92 -2.50 47.48
CA HIS A 216 -4.92 -1.65 48.08
C HIS A 216 -3.57 -2.38 48.13
N ALA A 217 -2.60 -1.91 47.35
CA ALA A 217 -1.34 -2.62 47.08
C ALA A 217 -0.59 -3.08 48.36
N ALA A 218 -0.59 -2.26 49.42
CA ALA A 218 0.09 -2.58 50.67
C ALA A 218 -0.80 -3.22 51.76
N LEU A 219 -2.13 -3.13 51.64
CA LEU A 219 -3.05 -3.50 52.73
C LEU A 219 -3.82 -4.79 52.44
N SER A 220 -4.17 -5.02 51.17
CA SER A 220 -4.94 -6.19 50.76
C SER A 220 -4.58 -6.64 49.33
N PRO A 221 -3.30 -6.91 49.04
CA PRO A 221 -2.87 -7.38 47.71
C PRO A 221 -3.52 -8.71 47.29
N TRP A 222 -3.92 -9.56 48.25
CA TRP A 222 -4.63 -10.83 47.97
C TRP A 222 -6.07 -10.62 47.46
N ASP A 223 -6.67 -9.46 47.71
CA ASP A 223 -7.98 -9.09 47.15
C ASP A 223 -7.84 -8.54 45.72
N SER A 224 -6.60 -8.28 45.26
CA SER A 224 -6.36 -7.97 43.86
C SER A 224 -6.33 -9.26 43.04
N VAL A 225 -6.96 -9.21 41.87
CA VAL A 225 -6.63 -10.16 40.80
C VAL A 225 -5.62 -9.45 39.91
N ALA A 226 -4.42 -9.22 40.45
CA ALA A 226 -3.29 -8.76 39.67
C ALA A 226 -2.78 -9.93 38.83
N ARG A 227 -3.38 -10.13 37.64
CA ARG A 227 -2.68 -10.85 36.58
C ARG A 227 -1.65 -9.89 36.00
N GLU A 228 -0.56 -9.70 36.74
CA GLU A 228 0.66 -9.16 36.17
C GLU A 228 1.00 -10.09 35.00
N ALA A 229 0.84 -9.59 33.78
CA ALA A 229 1.37 -10.26 32.62
C ALA A 229 2.89 -10.33 32.83
N SER A 230 3.40 -11.49 33.25
CA SER A 230 4.82 -11.78 33.18
C SER A 230 5.17 -11.89 31.69
N TRP A 231 5.31 -10.72 31.09
CA TRP A 231 5.23 -10.43 29.66
C TRP A 231 6.27 -11.20 28.83
N ASN A 232 7.42 -11.53 29.44
CA ASN A 232 8.46 -12.35 28.80
C ASN A 232 8.07 -13.83 28.66
N SER A 233 7.24 -14.38 29.54
CA SER A 233 6.98 -15.82 29.53
C SER A 233 5.89 -16.20 28.51
N ASP A 234 4.83 -15.40 28.39
CA ASP A 234 3.70 -15.71 27.51
C ASP A 234 3.93 -15.31 26.04
N SER A 235 4.65 -14.20 25.77
CA SER A 235 5.06 -13.83 24.41
C SER A 235 6.03 -14.84 23.81
N THR A 236 7.00 -15.29 24.60
CA THR A 236 7.94 -16.36 24.22
C THR A 236 7.22 -17.71 24.04
N ARG A 237 6.17 -17.99 24.82
CA ARG A 237 5.36 -19.21 24.67
C ARG A 237 4.48 -19.19 23.40
N LEU A 238 3.91 -18.05 23.04
CA LEU A 238 3.16 -17.88 21.79
C LEU A 238 4.09 -17.98 20.56
N ALA A 239 5.23 -17.29 20.57
CA ALA A 239 6.24 -17.39 19.50
C ALA A 239 6.84 -18.80 19.37
N ARG A 240 6.96 -19.56 20.46
CA ARG A 240 7.47 -20.94 20.44
C ARG A 240 6.45 -21.99 19.96
N ARG A 241 5.15 -21.68 19.92
CA ARG A 241 4.13 -22.62 19.43
C ARG A 241 4.00 -22.65 17.91
N VAL A 242 4.47 -21.61 17.21
CA VAL A 242 4.43 -21.53 15.76
C VAL A 242 5.80 -21.03 15.26
N PRO A 243 6.73 -21.92 14.91
CA PRO A 243 8.13 -21.58 14.57
C PRO A 243 8.29 -20.58 13.41
N GLU A 244 7.24 -20.38 12.62
CA GLU A 244 7.21 -19.56 11.42
C GLU A 244 6.71 -18.12 11.68
N THR A 245 6.22 -17.81 12.88
CA THR A 245 5.66 -16.48 13.20
C THR A 245 6.71 -15.53 13.75
N ARG A 246 6.82 -14.35 13.15
CA ARG A 246 7.65 -13.24 13.66
C ARG A 246 6.76 -12.18 14.31
N LEU A 247 7.10 -11.77 15.53
CA LEU A 247 6.48 -10.62 16.21
C LEU A 247 7.18 -9.33 15.77
N SER A 248 6.44 -8.41 15.16
CA SER A 248 7.02 -7.20 14.53
C SER A 248 6.88 -5.91 15.35
N SER A 249 5.82 -5.73 16.16
CA SER A 249 5.66 -4.53 16.99
C SER A 249 4.65 -4.70 18.14
N TRP A 250 4.77 -3.86 19.18
CA TRP A 250 3.84 -3.81 20.32
C TRP A 250 3.58 -2.36 20.73
N SER A 251 2.33 -2.03 21.06
CA SER A 251 1.93 -0.72 21.60
C SER A 251 1.10 -0.90 22.87
N ARG A 252 1.49 -0.22 23.95
CA ARG A 252 0.77 -0.20 25.23
C ARG A 252 -0.21 0.97 25.25
N ARG A 253 -1.50 0.69 25.39
CA ARG A 253 -2.45 1.70 25.84
C ARG A 253 -2.66 1.53 27.35
N GLY A 254 -2.13 2.48 28.13
CA GLY A 254 -2.39 2.55 29.56
C GLY A 254 -3.81 3.04 29.80
N GLY A 255 -4.63 2.25 30.50
CA GLY A 255 -6.01 2.62 30.81
C GLY A 255 -6.07 3.78 31.81
N ARG A 256 -6.84 4.83 31.48
CA ARG A 256 -7.47 5.69 32.49
C ARG A 256 -8.74 5.00 32.96
N VAL A 257 -8.93 4.94 34.28
CA VAL A 257 -10.20 4.52 34.88
C VAL A 257 -11.21 5.64 34.65
N GLY A 258 -12.20 5.37 33.80
CA GLY A 258 -13.34 6.26 33.57
C GLY A 258 -14.38 5.50 32.77
N ALA A 259 -15.50 5.16 33.41
CA ALA A 259 -16.63 4.52 32.75
C ALA A 259 -17.16 5.42 31.62
N ARG A 260 -17.22 4.87 30.41
CA ARG A 260 -18.09 5.36 29.34
C ARG A 260 -18.68 4.16 28.63
N GLU A 261 -19.99 4.24 28.37
CA GLU A 261 -20.73 3.37 27.45
C GLU A 261 -19.98 3.27 26.13
N LEU A 262 -19.73 2.04 25.70
CA LEU A 262 -19.34 1.72 24.34
C LEU A 262 -20.63 1.39 23.60
N ASP A 263 -21.16 2.37 22.87
CA ASP A 263 -22.03 2.06 21.74
C ASP A 263 -21.15 1.54 20.59
N ASP A 264 -21.67 0.48 19.96
CA ASP A 264 -21.07 -0.31 18.89
C ASP A 264 -20.32 0.51 17.84
N VAL A 265 -19.10 0.07 17.48
CA VAL A 265 -18.56 0.31 16.13
C VAL A 265 -17.71 -0.89 15.69
N ILE A 266 -18.20 -1.54 14.64
CA ILE A 266 -17.56 -2.53 13.76
C ILE A 266 -16.42 -1.88 12.98
#